data_AF-Q4DGA6-F1
#
_entry.id   AF-Q4DGA6-F1
#
_cell.length_a   1.000
_cell.length_b   1.000
_cell.length_c   1.000
_cell.angle_alpha   90.00
_cell.angle_beta   90.00
_cell.angle_gamma   90.00
#
_symmetry.space_group_name_H-M   'P 1'
#
loop_
_entity.id
_entity.type
_entity.pdbx_description
1 polymer ?
#
loop_
_entity_poly.entity_id
_entity_poly.type
_entity_poly.pdbx_seq_one_letter_code
_entity_poly.pdbx_strand_id
1 'polypeptide(L)' 'QTNSGGGNEQEATDTLAVLLGFVGGVLSVLQRVYVCSVEPKHFYQLPTVKYIEFFGVSLESGSDTYEKRAN' A
#
# COMPACT_ATOMS: atom_id res chain seq x y z
N GLN A 1 -52.93 -2.60 -6.59
CA GLN A 1 -52.23 -2.64 -5.30
C GLN A 1 -51.19 -3.73 -5.36
N THR A 2 -49.93 -3.39 -5.54
CA THR A 2 -48.80 -4.30 -5.28
C THR A 2 -47.73 -3.47 -4.58
N ASN A 3 -47.63 -3.64 -3.26
CA ASN A 3 -46.60 -3.04 -2.42
C ASN A 3 -45.28 -3.76 -2.70
N SER A 4 -44.42 -3.17 -3.51
CA SER A 4 -43.03 -3.58 -3.61
C SER A 4 -42.25 -2.89 -2.49
N GLY A 5 -42.25 -3.51 -1.30
CA GLY A 5 -41.34 -3.17 -0.22
C GLY A 5 -39.92 -3.56 -0.61
N GLY A 6 -39.26 -2.73 -1.40
CA GLY A 6 -37.83 -2.85 -1.67
C GLY A 6 -37.08 -2.39 -0.43
N GLY A 7 -36.72 -3.33 0.44
CA GLY A 7 -35.78 -3.07 1.52
C GLY A 7 -34.50 -2.50 0.93
N ASN A 8 -34.09 -1.34 1.41
CA ASN A 8 -32.75 -0.80 1.19
C ASN A 8 -31.76 -1.72 1.90
N GLU A 9 -31.50 -2.88 1.32
CA GLU A 9 -30.27 -3.63 1.57
C GLU A 9 -29.17 -2.77 0.96
N GLN A 10 -28.73 -1.81 1.75
CA GLN A 10 -27.55 -1.02 1.46
C GLN A 10 -26.41 -2.02 1.48
N GLU A 11 -26.13 -2.62 0.31
CA GLU A 11 -25.00 -3.52 0.07
C GLU A 11 -23.81 -2.87 0.77
N ALA A 12 -23.28 -3.58 1.76
CA ALA A 12 -22.13 -3.12 2.52
C ALA A 12 -21.04 -2.86 1.49
N THR A 13 -20.83 -1.59 1.15
CA THR A 13 -19.90 -1.20 0.09
C THR A 13 -18.54 -1.73 0.49
N ASP A 14 -17.98 -2.60 -0.34
CA ASP A 14 -16.72 -3.28 -0.10
C ASP A 14 -15.66 -2.28 0.36
N THR A 15 -15.36 -2.31 1.66
CA THR A 15 -14.39 -1.39 2.24
C THR A 15 -13.00 -1.94 1.94
N LEU A 16 -12.30 -1.31 0.99
CA LEU A 16 -10.94 -1.69 0.61
C LEU A 16 -9.91 -0.99 1.52
N ALA A 17 -9.06 -1.78 2.18
CA ALA A 17 -7.90 -1.25 2.88
C ALA A 17 -6.77 -0.95 1.87
N VAL A 18 -6.23 0.25 1.92
CA VAL A 18 -5.11 0.68 1.08
C VAL A 18 -4.00 1.27 1.93
N LEU A 19 -2.76 1.09 1.49
CA LEU A 19 -1.61 1.78 2.07
C LEU A 19 -1.28 3.00 1.23
N LEU A 20 -1.32 4.18 1.85
CA LEU A 20 -0.96 5.45 1.22
C LEU A 20 0.45 5.85 1.63
N GLY A 21 1.20 6.41 0.69
CA GLY A 21 2.53 6.96 0.97
C GLY A 21 2.98 7.92 -0.10
N PHE A 22 3.95 8.77 0.25
CA PHE A 22 4.65 9.58 -0.74
C PHE A 22 5.78 8.76 -1.34
N VAL A 23 5.69 8.53 -2.65
CA VAL A 23 6.71 7.81 -3.45
C VAL A 23 7.31 8.82 -4.42
N GLY A 24 8.59 9.15 -4.25
CA GLY A 24 9.26 10.20 -5.02
C GLY A 24 8.66 11.60 -4.81
N GLY A 25 8.04 11.85 -3.66
CA GLY A 25 7.35 13.11 -3.36
C GLY A 25 5.91 13.20 -3.89
N VAL A 26 5.39 12.13 -4.52
CA VAL A 26 4.02 12.07 -5.05
C VAL A 26 3.14 11.18 -4.17
N LEU A 27 1.99 11.69 -3.74
CA LEU A 27 1.04 10.91 -2.96
C LEU A 27 0.48 9.76 -3.80
N SER A 28 0.72 8.52 -3.36
CA SER A 28 0.47 7.31 -4.12
C SER A 28 -0.21 6.24 -3.28
N VAL A 29 -1.00 5.39 -3.93
CA VAL A 29 -1.41 4.09 -3.38
C VAL A 29 -0.27 3.10 -3.61
N LEU A 30 0.23 2.49 -2.55
CA LEU A 30 1.30 1.50 -2.62
C LEU A 30 0.73 0.15 -3.11
N GLN A 31 1.36 -0.40 -4.14
CA GLN A 31 1.02 -1.70 -4.70
C GLN A 31 1.97 -2.80 -4.24
N ARG A 32 3.27 -2.51 -4.18
CA ARG A 32 4.31 -3.49 -3.77
C ARG A 32 5.40 -2.79 -2.99
N VAL A 33 5.88 -3.47 -1.95
CA VAL A 33 7.03 -3.04 -1.15
C VAL A 33 8.00 -4.20 -1.07
N TYR A 34 9.24 -3.99 -1.51
CA TYR A 34 10.31 -4.97 -1.38
C TYR A 34 11.33 -4.44 -0.37
N VAL A 35 11.77 -5.31 0.54
CA VAL A 35 12.76 -4.98 1.56
C VAL A 35 13.94 -5.93 1.41
N CYS A 36 15.14 -5.38 1.27
CA CYS A 36 16.37 -6.14 1.36
C CYS A 36 16.92 -5.99 2.78
N SER A 37 16.83 -7.07 3.57
CA SER A 37 17.40 -7.13 4.92
C SER A 37 18.85 -7.60 4.89
N VAL A 38 19.61 -7.20 5.91
CA VAL A 38 20.93 -7.71 6.24
C VAL A 38 20.78 -8.63 7.44
N GLU A 39 21.17 -9.89 7.25
CA GLU A 39 21.16 -10.89 8.31
C GLU A 39 22.17 -10.51 9.41
N PRO A 40 21.76 -10.51 10.69
CA PRO A 40 22.66 -10.27 11.79
C PRO A 40 23.75 -11.35 11.92
N LYS A 41 24.90 -10.99 12.50
CA LYS A 41 25.98 -11.94 12.78
C LYS A 41 25.68 -12.84 13.98
N HIS A 42 24.84 -12.35 14.88
CA HIS A 42 24.47 -13.05 16.11
C HIS A 42 22.96 -13.00 16.30
N PHE A 43 22.38 -14.06 16.86
CA PHE A 43 20.94 -14.20 17.02
C PHE A 43 20.28 -13.12 17.89
N TYR A 44 21.06 -12.42 18.73
CA TYR A 44 20.57 -11.33 19.59
C TYR A 44 20.57 -9.95 18.92
N GLN A 45 21.05 -9.85 17.68
CA GLN A 45 21.02 -8.62 16.90
C GLN A 45 19.75 -8.58 16.05
N LEU A 46 19.14 -7.41 15.94
CA LEU A 46 18.03 -7.21 15.00
C LEU A 46 18.56 -7.13 13.57
N PRO A 47 17.84 -7.69 12.58
CA PRO A 47 18.12 -7.45 11.18
C PRO A 47 18.11 -5.95 10.86
N THR A 48 19.02 -5.51 10.01
CA THR A 48 19.00 -4.15 9.48
C THR A 48 18.46 -4.16 8.05
N VAL A 49 18.03 -3.01 7.56
CA VAL A 49 17.57 -2.86 6.18
C VAL A 49 18.71 -2.29 5.35
N LYS A 50 19.01 -2.92 4.22
CA LYS A 50 19.93 -2.37 3.22
C LYS A 50 19.22 -1.37 2.33
N TYR A 51 18.04 -1.73 1.83
CA TYR A 51 17.19 -0.84 1.05
C TYR A 51 15.72 -1.30 1.06
N ILE A 52 14.83 -0.37 0.73
CA ILE A 52 13.41 -0.60 0.47
C ILE A 52 13.09 -0.08 -0.94
N GLU A 53 12.28 -0.82 -1.69
CA GLU A 53 11.72 -0.41 -2.97
C GLU A 53 10.21 -0.33 -2.86
N PHE A 54 9.65 0.82 -3.24
CA PHE A 54 8.23 1.11 -3.25
C PHE A 54 7.77 1.21 -4.70
N PHE A 55 6.68 0.52 -5.02
CA PHE A 55 5.97 0.64 -6.29
C PHE A 55 4.52 1.02 -5.98
N GLY A 56 4.03 2.06 -6.62
CA GLY A 56 2.69 2.58 -6.38
C GLY A 56 2.08 3.19 -7.63
N VAL A 57 0.91 3.80 -7.44
CA VAL A 57 0.20 4.58 -8.46
C VAL A 57 -0.16 5.93 -7.85
N SER A 58 0.21 6.99 -8.54
CA SER A 58 -0.11 8.37 -8.17
C SER A 58 -1.62 8.58 -8.08
N LEU A 59 -2.07 9.19 -6.98
CA LEU A 59 -3.48 9.53 -6.82
C LEU A 59 -3.92 10.69 -7.72
N GLU A 60 -2.98 11.54 -8.15
CA GLU A 60 -3.29 12.70 -8.99
C GLU A 60 -3.38 12.31 -10.47
N SER A 61 -2.42 11.53 -10.96
CA SER A 61 -2.24 11.24 -12.38
C SER A 61 -2.60 9.82 -12.79
N GLY A 62 -2.73 8.90 -11.84
CA GLY A 62 -2.88 7.46 -12.13
C GLY A 62 -1.64 6.81 -12.74
N SER A 63 -0.51 7.53 -12.82
CA SER A 63 0.75 6.98 -13.34
C SER A 63 1.49 6.18 -12.28
N ASP A 64 2.25 5.17 -12.71
CA ASP A 64 3.12 4.40 -11.83
C ASP A 64 4.13 5.31 -11.12
N THR A 65 4.37 5.04 -9.84
CA THR A 65 5.41 5.67 -9.02
C THR A 65 6.37 4.62 -8.51
N TYR A 66 7.66 4.98 -8.46
CA TYR A 66 8.72 4.10 -7.99
C TYR A 66 9.73 4.88 -7.16
N GLU A 67 10.15 4.28 -6.05
CA GLU A 67 11.22 4.83 -5.23
C GLU A 67 12.03 3.73 -4.57
N LYS A 68 13.35 3.90 -4.59
CA LYS A 68 14.28 3.06 -3.83
C LYS A 68 15.00 3.90 -2.79
N ARG A 69 14.86 3.52 -1.52
CA ARG A 69 15.54 4.13 -0.38
C ARG A 69 16.57 3.16 0.16
N ALA A 70 17.85 3.50 0.03
CA ALA A 70 18.92 2.82 0.75
C ALA A 70 19.12 3.49 2.11
N ASN A 71 19.49 2.69 3.11
CA ASN A 71 20.02 3.22 4.38
C ASN A 71 21.43 3.78 4.21
#